data_AF-A0A1C3JRU7-F1
#
_entry.id   AF-A0A1C3JRU7-F1
#
_cell.length_a   1.000
_cell.length_b   1.000
_cell.length_c   1.000
_cell.angle_alpha   90.00
_cell.angle_beta   90.00
_cell.angle_gamma   90.00
#
_symmetry.space_group_name_H-M   'P 1'
#
loop_
_entity.id
_entity.type
_entity.pdbx_description
1 polymer ?
#
loop_
_entity_poly.entity_id
_entity_poly.type
_entity_poly.pdbx_seq_one_letter_code
_entity_poly.pdbx_strand_id
1 'polypeptide(L)'
;MKSNFYLKVKKEHSFANFDLGQMTDQDIADVFSAYISNMEEVLSVVRSSFKLTLHGQILESANRLHDRNLMLAYADGLEHGYSDDKDRINEEASSKTKSAIENEELGDDLIEKTISILEQFANDPVISGSNFATLRQSIVIVWSATESLIRDIIRFTLNSDIEKAISFFECSETSPYWNKKQISFEHMKKHRFDMSNKLGDVALDINPCSNLNAMKVAYSSIFGRNEKSTQALSSAGMYQLYKLRNVIAHRNGIVDEKFKSETSCNEEIGDRVHVFPNDFSECFLQSKTFAEILLQEISNKCRHSDS
;
A
#
# COMPACT_ATOMS: atom_id res chain seq x y z
N MET A 1 0.73 -24.64 -0.75
CA MET A 1 -0.30 -24.12 0.17
C MET A 1 -0.42 -22.62 -0.01
N LYS A 2 -1.62 -22.07 -0.24
CA LYS A 2 -1.85 -20.62 -0.18
C LYS A 2 -2.06 -20.28 1.29
N SER A 3 -1.09 -19.65 1.94
CA SER A 3 -1.24 -19.22 3.34
C SER A 3 -2.31 -18.13 3.42
N ASN A 4 -3.25 -18.28 4.36
CA ASN A 4 -4.29 -17.28 4.61
C ASN A 4 -3.78 -16.07 5.41
N PHE A 5 -2.56 -16.14 5.94
CA PHE A 5 -2.06 -15.25 7.00
C PHE A 5 -0.80 -14.48 6.66
N TYR A 6 -0.09 -14.90 5.62
CA TYR A 6 1.20 -14.34 5.30
C TYR A 6 1.27 -13.90 3.85
N LEU A 7 1.61 -12.63 3.65
CA LEU A 7 2.01 -12.11 2.36
C LEU A 7 3.51 -12.35 2.14
N LYS A 8 3.83 -13.27 1.22
CA LYS A 8 5.20 -13.41 0.71
C LYS A 8 5.52 -12.20 -0.18
N VAL A 9 6.19 -11.20 0.40
CA VAL A 9 6.62 -10.02 -0.33
C VAL A 9 7.65 -10.42 -1.37
N LYS A 10 7.30 -10.17 -2.62
CA LYS A 10 8.20 -10.31 -3.78
C LYS A 10 8.87 -8.97 -4.08
N LYS A 11 9.95 -9.00 -4.86
CA LYS A 11 10.61 -7.81 -5.42
C LYS A 11 9.61 -6.84 -6.09
N GLU A 12 8.55 -7.37 -6.68
CA GLU A 12 7.46 -6.62 -7.32
C GLU A 12 6.75 -5.61 -6.39
N HIS A 13 6.76 -5.84 -5.07
CA HIS A 13 6.15 -4.94 -4.09
C HIS A 13 7.06 -3.78 -3.67
N SER A 14 8.33 -3.81 -4.06
CA SER A 14 9.29 -2.75 -3.76
C SER A 14 9.12 -1.56 -4.71
N PHE A 15 9.29 -0.35 -4.17
CA PHE A 15 9.29 0.91 -4.92
C PHE A 15 10.66 1.29 -5.49
N ALA A 16 11.63 0.36 -5.53
CA ALA A 16 12.98 0.64 -6.06
C ALA A 16 13.00 1.14 -7.52
N ASN A 17 11.91 0.95 -8.28
CA ASN A 17 11.78 1.43 -9.66
C ASN A 17 11.22 2.87 -9.75
N PHE A 18 10.80 3.48 -8.64
CA PHE A 18 10.32 4.86 -8.59
C PHE A 18 11.53 5.79 -8.47
N ASP A 19 12.04 6.27 -9.59
CA ASP A 19 13.12 7.24 -9.61
C ASP A 19 12.56 8.67 -9.53
N LEU A 20 12.25 9.11 -8.31
CA LEU A 20 11.77 10.47 -8.06
C LEU A 20 12.88 11.53 -8.23
N GLY A 21 14.15 11.12 -8.19
CA GLY A 21 15.28 12.03 -8.37
C GLY A 21 15.42 12.59 -9.79
N GLN A 22 14.75 11.95 -10.77
CA GLN A 22 14.70 12.42 -12.16
C GLN A 22 13.56 13.41 -12.43
N MET A 23 12.71 13.72 -11.45
CA MET A 23 11.62 14.68 -11.63
C MET A 23 12.14 16.11 -11.53
N THR A 24 11.74 16.96 -12.48
CA THR A 24 12.08 18.39 -12.47
C THR A 24 11.16 19.19 -11.54
N ASP A 25 9.95 18.70 -11.31
CA ASP A 25 8.94 19.35 -10.47
C ASP A 25 8.86 18.71 -9.08
N GLN A 26 9.17 19.51 -8.05
CA GLN A 26 9.19 19.07 -6.66
C GLN A 26 7.78 18.77 -6.13
N ASP A 27 6.75 19.48 -6.57
CA ASP A 27 5.38 19.27 -6.09
C ASP A 27 4.88 17.89 -6.56
N ILE A 28 5.23 17.49 -7.79
CA ILE A 28 4.90 16.15 -8.29
C ILE A 28 5.71 15.08 -7.54
N ALA A 29 7.00 15.32 -7.29
CA ALA A 29 7.83 14.38 -6.54
C ALA A 29 7.27 14.15 -5.13
N ASP A 30 6.78 15.21 -4.46
CA ASP A 30 6.16 15.13 -3.13
C ASP A 30 4.86 14.32 -3.16
N VAL A 31 4.03 14.48 -4.20
CA VAL A 31 2.80 13.68 -4.40
C VAL A 31 3.13 12.18 -4.53
N PHE A 32 4.12 11.81 -5.34
CA PHE A 32 4.53 10.40 -5.46
C PHE A 32 5.21 9.88 -4.18
N SER A 33 5.99 10.71 -3.49
CA SER A 33 6.59 10.36 -2.20
C SER A 33 5.51 10.03 -1.16
N ALA A 34 4.46 10.86 -1.06
CA ALA A 34 3.33 10.59 -0.19
C ALA A 34 2.60 9.30 -0.56
N TYR A 35 2.40 9.02 -1.85
CA TYR A 35 1.83 7.76 -2.32
C TYR A 35 2.70 6.55 -1.91
N ILE A 36 4.02 6.62 -2.13
CA ILE A 36 4.96 5.54 -1.76
C ILE A 36 4.93 5.29 -0.25
N SER A 37 5.01 6.34 0.57
CA SER A 37 4.96 6.23 2.03
C SER A 37 3.70 5.50 2.49
N ASN A 38 2.53 5.92 1.99
CA ASN A 38 1.26 5.27 2.32
C ASN A 38 1.26 3.78 1.93
N MET A 39 1.79 3.44 0.76
CA MET A 39 1.82 2.06 0.29
C MET A 39 2.81 1.19 1.09
N GLU A 40 3.97 1.73 1.45
CA GLU A 40 4.96 1.05 2.31
C GLU A 40 4.42 0.81 3.73
N GLU A 41 3.70 1.79 4.29
CA GLU A 41 3.02 1.67 5.57
C GLU A 41 1.99 0.53 5.55
N VAL A 42 1.14 0.47 4.51
CA VAL A 42 0.17 -0.63 4.36
C VAL A 42 0.87 -1.98 4.27
N LEU A 43 1.96 -2.05 3.50
CA LEU A 43 2.74 -3.28 3.39
C LEU A 43 3.33 -3.69 4.74
N SER A 44 3.75 -2.72 5.57
CA SER A 44 4.21 -2.98 6.94
C SER A 44 3.09 -3.52 7.82
N VAL A 45 1.88 -2.94 7.75
CA VAL A 45 0.70 -3.39 8.49
C VAL A 45 0.33 -4.83 8.14
N VAL A 46 0.24 -5.18 6.86
CA VAL A 46 -0.08 -6.55 6.42
C VAL A 46 0.98 -7.56 6.86
N ARG A 47 2.24 -7.14 6.95
CA ARG A 47 3.36 -8.00 7.38
C ARG A 47 3.54 -8.07 8.89
N SER A 48 2.86 -7.23 9.66
CA SER A 48 3.09 -7.06 11.10
C SER A 48 2.99 -8.40 11.84
N SER A 49 1.94 -9.18 11.58
CA SER A 49 1.73 -10.49 12.21
C SER A 49 2.91 -11.44 11.94
N PHE A 50 3.34 -11.56 10.69
CA PHE A 50 4.49 -12.38 10.34
C PHE A 50 5.79 -11.88 11.00
N LYS A 51 6.06 -10.57 10.96
CA LYS A 51 7.26 -9.98 11.56
C LYS A 51 7.29 -10.19 13.07
N LEU A 52 6.15 -10.01 13.75
CA LEU A 52 6.05 -10.20 15.20
C LEU A 52 6.23 -11.67 15.59
N THR A 53 5.60 -12.61 14.86
CA THR A 53 5.80 -14.03 15.11
C THR A 53 7.25 -14.45 14.84
N LEU A 54 7.83 -14.03 13.72
CA LEU A 54 9.23 -14.30 13.40
C LEU A 54 10.17 -13.74 14.47
N HIS A 55 9.95 -12.49 14.89
CA HIS A 55 10.75 -11.88 15.95
C HIS A 55 10.62 -12.63 17.27
N GLY A 56 9.41 -13.05 17.65
CA GLY A 56 9.19 -13.91 18.81
C GLY A 56 9.94 -15.24 18.72
N GLN A 57 9.99 -15.85 17.54
CA GLN A 57 10.73 -17.10 17.29
C GLN A 57 12.24 -16.91 17.34
N ILE A 58 12.76 -15.79 16.82
CA ILE A 58 14.16 -15.40 16.94
C ILE A 58 14.53 -15.23 18.42
N LEU A 59 13.71 -14.52 19.19
CA LEU A 59 13.94 -14.29 20.61
C LEU A 59 13.91 -15.60 21.41
N GLU A 60 12.93 -16.47 21.15
CA GLU A 60 12.82 -17.78 21.80
C GLU A 60 14.06 -18.64 21.50
N SER A 61 14.53 -18.64 20.26
CA SER A 61 15.69 -19.44 19.85
C SER A 61 16.99 -18.88 20.40
N ALA A 62 17.15 -17.56 20.43
CA ALA A 62 18.26 -16.87 21.07
C ALA A 62 18.33 -17.18 22.57
N ASN A 63 17.18 -17.18 23.27
CA ASN A 63 17.12 -17.54 24.69
C ASN A 63 17.51 -19.01 24.93
N ARG A 64 16.99 -19.95 24.12
CA ARG A 64 17.37 -21.37 24.22
C ARG A 64 18.87 -21.58 23.99
N LEU A 65 19.44 -20.84 23.04
CA LEU A 65 20.87 -20.89 22.75
C LEU A 65 21.70 -20.31 23.89
N HIS A 66 21.24 -19.20 24.47
CA HIS A 66 21.85 -18.61 25.66
C HIS A 66 21.82 -19.57 26.84
N ASP A 67 20.68 -20.17 27.15
CA ASP A 67 20.54 -21.15 28.24
C ASP A 67 21.45 -22.36 28.03
N ARG A 68 21.54 -22.87 26.79
CA ARG A 68 22.47 -23.95 26.44
C ARG A 68 23.92 -23.52 26.67
N ASN A 69 24.31 -22.34 26.20
CA ASN A 69 25.67 -21.82 26.37
C ASN A 69 25.99 -21.54 27.84
N LEU A 70 25.00 -21.12 28.62
CA LEU A 70 25.11 -20.95 30.07
C LEU A 70 25.37 -22.29 30.77
N MET A 71 24.64 -23.35 30.40
CA MET A 71 24.88 -24.69 30.92
C MET A 71 26.29 -25.21 30.55
N LEU A 72 26.75 -24.94 29.33
CA LEU A 72 28.10 -25.32 28.88
C LEU A 72 29.20 -24.54 29.61
N ALA A 73 29.04 -23.23 29.76
CA ALA A 73 30.00 -22.39 30.50
C ALA A 73 30.02 -22.75 31.99
N TYR A 74 28.87 -23.10 32.57
CA TYR A 74 28.80 -23.62 33.94
C TYR A 74 29.51 -24.96 34.09
N ALA A 75 29.33 -25.89 33.14
CA ALA A 75 30.05 -27.16 33.12
C ALA A 75 31.56 -26.96 33.00
N ASP A 76 32.02 -26.05 32.12
CA ASP A 76 33.43 -25.70 31.99
C ASP A 76 33.99 -25.07 33.28
N GLY A 77 33.20 -24.21 33.93
CA GLY A 77 33.54 -23.62 35.22
C GLY A 77 33.67 -24.63 36.35
N LEU A 78 32.87 -25.70 36.35
CA LEU A 78 33.02 -26.83 37.28
C LEU A 78 34.33 -27.60 37.03
N GLU A 79 34.70 -27.82 35.77
CA GLU A 79 35.93 -28.55 35.41
C GLU A 79 37.20 -27.74 35.71
N HIS A 80 37.15 -26.41 35.55
CA HIS A 80 38.31 -25.52 35.66
C HIS A 80 38.35 -24.68 36.95
N GLY A 81 37.44 -24.95 37.90
CA GLY A 81 37.48 -24.38 39.25
C GLY A 81 37.05 -22.91 39.37
N TYR A 82 36.21 -22.43 38.46
CA TYR A 82 35.64 -21.07 38.51
C TYR A 82 34.11 -21.06 38.53
N SER A 83 33.47 -22.16 38.96
CA SER A 83 32.01 -22.32 39.02
C SER A 83 31.26 -21.27 39.85
N ASP A 84 31.94 -20.62 40.80
CA ASP A 84 31.36 -19.57 41.66
C ASP A 84 31.41 -18.17 41.01
N ASP A 85 32.18 -18.02 39.91
CA ASP A 85 32.29 -16.78 39.15
C ASP A 85 31.15 -16.66 38.12
N LYS A 86 29.97 -16.32 38.62
CA LYS A 86 28.75 -16.17 37.82
C LYS A 86 28.88 -15.13 36.71
N ASP A 87 29.66 -14.08 36.94
CA ASP A 87 29.84 -13.00 35.98
C ASP A 87 30.63 -13.51 34.77
N ARG A 88 31.73 -14.24 35.01
CA ARG A 88 32.51 -14.88 33.95
C ARG A 88 31.69 -15.90 33.14
N ILE A 89 30.89 -16.72 33.81
CA ILE A 89 30.02 -17.71 33.15
C ILE A 89 28.98 -17.03 32.25
N ASN A 90 28.36 -15.95 32.72
CA ASN A 90 27.39 -15.17 31.94
C ASN A 90 28.03 -14.44 30.75
N GLU A 91 29.22 -13.87 30.93
CA GLU A 91 29.96 -13.21 29.85
C GLU A 91 30.35 -14.21 28.75
N GLU A 92 30.85 -15.39 29.12
CA GLU A 92 31.19 -16.44 28.16
C GLU A 92 29.96 -16.96 27.40
N ALA A 93 28.85 -17.21 28.11
CA ALA A 93 27.59 -17.63 27.49
C ALA A 93 27.04 -16.56 26.53
N SER A 94 27.11 -15.29 26.91
CA SER A 94 26.66 -14.16 26.09
C SER A 94 27.52 -13.98 24.84
N SER A 95 28.84 -14.10 24.98
CA SER A 95 29.80 -14.03 23.87
C SER A 95 29.56 -15.14 22.85
N LYS A 96 29.45 -16.40 23.30
CA LYS A 96 29.15 -17.55 22.42
C LYS A 96 27.79 -17.43 21.73
N THR A 97 26.78 -16.92 22.44
CA THR A 97 25.44 -16.71 21.88
C THR A 97 25.46 -15.64 20.79
N LYS A 98 26.16 -14.52 21.04
CA LYS A 98 26.30 -13.43 20.07
C LYS A 98 26.98 -13.91 18.79
N SER A 99 28.10 -14.63 18.90
CA SER A 99 28.81 -15.18 17.73
C SER A 99 27.96 -16.18 16.94
N ALA A 100 27.16 -17.00 17.59
CA ALA A 100 26.28 -17.95 16.92
C ALA A 100 25.08 -17.29 16.22
N ILE A 101 24.53 -16.21 16.78
CA ILE A 101 23.50 -15.38 16.12
C ILE A 101 24.09 -14.66 14.89
N GLU A 102 25.31 -14.11 15.01
CA GLU A 102 26.00 -13.40 13.93
C GLU A 102 26.38 -14.32 12.75
N ASN A 103 26.56 -15.62 13.00
CA ASN A 103 26.88 -16.63 11.99
C ASN A 103 25.66 -17.26 11.29
N GLU A 104 24.46 -16.66 11.43
CA GLU A 104 23.22 -17.02 10.71
C GLU A 104 22.74 -18.49 10.85
N GLU A 105 23.12 -19.22 11.89
CA GLU A 105 22.65 -20.61 12.12
C GLU A 105 21.12 -20.76 12.34
N LEU A 106 20.37 -19.65 12.31
CA LEU A 106 18.96 -19.57 12.67
C LEU A 106 18.01 -19.35 11.47
N GLY A 107 18.51 -19.19 10.23
CA GLY A 107 17.75 -18.56 9.14
C GLY A 107 16.49 -19.29 8.64
N ASP A 108 16.66 -20.45 8.01
CA ASP A 108 15.59 -21.06 7.21
C ASP A 108 14.57 -21.86 8.03
N ASP A 109 15.02 -22.56 9.07
CA ASP A 109 14.14 -23.35 9.97
C ASP A 109 13.14 -22.45 10.71
N LEU A 110 13.54 -21.23 11.08
CA LEU A 110 12.66 -20.28 11.75
C LEU A 110 11.55 -19.75 10.84
N ILE A 111 11.81 -19.60 9.54
CA ILE A 111 10.78 -19.16 8.59
C ILE A 111 9.72 -20.25 8.44
N GLU A 112 10.13 -21.50 8.27
CA GLU A 112 9.20 -22.63 8.17
C GLU A 112 8.39 -22.82 9.45
N LYS A 113 9.05 -22.72 10.61
CA LYS A 113 8.39 -22.77 11.92
C LYS A 113 7.39 -21.61 12.10
N THR A 114 7.75 -20.40 11.67
CA THR A 114 6.88 -19.23 11.69
C THR A 114 5.64 -19.44 10.81
N ILE A 115 5.83 -19.97 9.59
CA ILE A 115 4.72 -20.29 8.69
C ILE A 115 3.79 -21.32 9.34
N SER A 116 4.33 -22.39 9.92
CA SER A 116 3.55 -23.42 10.62
C SER A 116 2.73 -22.84 11.77
N ILE A 117 3.31 -21.97 12.59
CA ILE A 117 2.58 -21.29 13.68
C ILE A 117 1.44 -20.41 13.13
N LEU A 118 1.71 -19.64 12.08
CA LEU A 118 0.69 -18.80 11.46
C LEU A 118 -0.43 -19.62 10.81
N GLU A 119 -0.12 -20.78 10.26
CA GLU A 119 -1.12 -21.73 9.74
C GLU A 119 -1.97 -22.33 10.86
N GLN A 120 -1.39 -22.58 12.04
CA GLN A 120 -2.17 -22.99 13.22
C GLN A 120 -3.11 -21.88 13.67
N PHE A 121 -2.64 -20.63 13.74
CA PHE A 121 -3.47 -19.46 14.04
C PHE A 121 -4.55 -19.20 12.99
N ALA A 122 -4.36 -19.70 11.76
CA ALA A 122 -5.39 -19.59 10.72
C ALA A 122 -6.65 -20.38 11.01
N ASN A 123 -6.55 -21.41 11.85
CA ASN A 123 -7.70 -22.19 12.29
C ASN A 123 -8.41 -21.60 13.51
N ASP A 124 -7.82 -20.58 14.16
CA ASP A 124 -8.47 -19.85 15.25
C ASP A 124 -9.45 -18.81 14.67
N PRO A 125 -10.77 -18.88 15.00
CA PRO A 125 -11.77 -17.96 14.44
C PRO A 125 -11.55 -16.50 14.80
N VAL A 126 -11.00 -16.20 15.98
CA VAL A 126 -10.76 -14.83 16.44
C VAL A 126 -9.57 -14.23 15.71
N ILE A 127 -8.48 -14.99 15.62
CA ILE A 127 -7.25 -14.55 14.95
C ILE A 127 -7.47 -14.42 13.43
N SER A 128 -8.16 -15.39 12.82
CA SER A 128 -8.53 -15.33 11.39
C SER A 128 -9.47 -14.19 11.07
N GLY A 129 -10.49 -13.97 11.90
CA GLY A 129 -11.40 -12.83 11.77
C GLY A 129 -10.65 -11.48 11.81
N SER A 130 -9.68 -11.35 12.72
CA SER A 130 -8.82 -10.17 12.84
C SER A 130 -7.93 -9.97 11.61
N ASN A 131 -7.27 -11.03 11.14
CA ASN A 131 -6.42 -10.97 9.94
C ASN A 131 -7.21 -10.55 8.69
N PHE A 132 -8.39 -11.14 8.47
CA PHE A 132 -9.26 -10.73 7.37
C PHE A 132 -9.73 -9.27 7.50
N ALA A 133 -9.97 -8.80 8.72
CA ALA A 133 -10.33 -7.40 8.96
C ALA A 133 -9.16 -6.46 8.61
N THR A 134 -7.94 -6.80 9.04
CA THR A 134 -6.71 -6.07 8.68
C THR A 134 -6.55 -6.01 7.17
N LEU A 135 -6.62 -7.14 6.45
CA LEU A 135 -6.48 -7.18 5.00
C LEU A 135 -7.56 -6.34 4.29
N ARG A 136 -8.81 -6.39 4.74
CA ARG A 136 -9.88 -5.52 4.20
C ARG A 136 -9.56 -4.04 4.40
N GLN A 137 -9.10 -3.64 5.59
CA GLN A 137 -8.75 -2.23 5.82
C GLN A 137 -7.52 -1.81 5.01
N SER A 138 -6.56 -2.70 4.80
CA SER A 138 -5.43 -2.45 3.92
C SER A 138 -5.86 -2.17 2.47
N ILE A 139 -6.91 -2.82 1.95
CA ILE A 139 -7.49 -2.48 0.64
C ILE A 139 -8.01 -1.04 0.60
N VAL A 140 -8.69 -0.59 1.66
CA VAL A 140 -9.21 0.78 1.76
C VAL A 140 -8.06 1.79 1.73
N ILE A 141 -6.95 1.49 2.40
CA ILE A 141 -5.78 2.39 2.41
C ILE A 141 -5.09 2.40 1.04
N VAL A 142 -4.92 1.25 0.38
CA VAL A 142 -4.37 1.17 -1.00
C VAL A 142 -5.19 2.05 -1.96
N TRP A 143 -6.52 1.92 -1.92
CA TRP A 143 -7.38 2.78 -2.74
C TRP A 143 -7.27 4.25 -2.33
N SER A 144 -7.26 4.57 -1.04
CA SER A 144 -7.14 5.96 -0.57
C SER A 144 -5.84 6.61 -1.04
N ALA A 145 -4.72 5.89 -1.02
CA ALA A 145 -3.45 6.35 -1.56
C ALA A 145 -3.55 6.61 -3.08
N THR A 146 -4.18 5.69 -3.80
CA THR A 146 -4.42 5.80 -5.26
C THR A 146 -5.32 6.99 -5.59
N GLU A 147 -6.42 7.17 -4.85
CA GLU A 147 -7.37 8.27 -5.00
C GLU A 147 -6.71 9.62 -4.73
N SER A 148 -5.90 9.72 -3.68
CA SER A 148 -5.11 10.94 -3.38
C SER A 148 -4.12 11.24 -4.51
N LEU A 149 -3.35 10.26 -4.97
CA LEU A 149 -2.44 10.41 -6.12
C LEU A 149 -3.18 10.94 -7.35
N ILE A 150 -4.30 10.32 -7.72
CA ILE A 150 -5.13 10.73 -8.87
C ILE A 150 -5.60 12.18 -8.71
N ARG A 151 -6.12 12.53 -7.53
CA ARG A 151 -6.65 13.88 -7.27
C ARG A 151 -5.56 14.93 -7.30
N ASP A 152 -4.42 14.67 -6.69
CA ASP A 152 -3.33 15.64 -6.62
C ASP A 152 -2.69 15.85 -7.99
N ILE A 153 -2.59 14.81 -8.81
CA ILE A 153 -2.13 14.93 -10.21
C ILE A 153 -3.14 15.70 -11.08
N ILE A 154 -4.44 15.48 -10.91
CA ILE A 154 -5.48 16.29 -11.58
C ILE A 154 -5.34 17.75 -11.16
N ARG A 155 -5.27 18.02 -9.85
CA ARG A 155 -5.12 19.38 -9.31
C ARG A 155 -3.91 20.07 -9.91
N PHE A 156 -2.75 19.42 -9.82
CA PHE A 156 -1.50 19.95 -10.32
C PHE A 156 -1.60 20.25 -11.82
N THR A 157 -2.06 19.30 -12.63
CA THR A 157 -2.09 19.47 -14.09
C THR A 157 -3.01 20.62 -14.52
N LEU A 158 -4.17 20.76 -13.88
CA LEU A 158 -5.11 21.85 -14.20
C LEU A 158 -4.70 23.20 -13.61
N ASN A 159 -3.92 23.23 -12.53
CA ASN A 159 -3.37 24.46 -11.97
C ASN A 159 -2.15 24.98 -12.75
N SER A 160 -1.40 24.08 -13.40
CA SER A 160 -0.17 24.42 -14.14
C SER A 160 -0.40 24.77 -15.61
N ASP A 161 -1.56 24.40 -16.19
CA ASP A 161 -1.86 24.62 -17.61
C ASP A 161 -3.30 25.12 -17.80
N ILE A 162 -3.44 26.42 -18.03
CA ILE A 162 -4.75 27.08 -18.18
C ILE A 162 -5.53 26.61 -19.40
N GLU A 163 -4.86 26.29 -20.52
CA GLU A 163 -5.52 25.82 -21.74
C GLU A 163 -6.08 24.41 -21.53
N LYS A 164 -5.33 23.55 -20.84
CA LYS A 164 -5.87 22.25 -20.37
C LYS A 164 -7.05 22.43 -19.42
N ALA A 165 -7.00 23.39 -18.51
CA ALA A 165 -8.12 23.65 -17.61
C ALA A 165 -9.38 24.15 -18.33
N ILE A 166 -9.23 25.08 -19.28
CA ILE A 166 -10.35 25.56 -20.10
C ILE A 166 -10.94 24.39 -20.89
N SER A 167 -10.12 23.63 -21.62
CA SER A 167 -10.59 22.48 -22.39
C SER A 167 -11.24 21.41 -21.50
N PHE A 168 -10.73 21.19 -20.28
CA PHE A 168 -11.34 20.30 -19.30
C PHE A 168 -12.76 20.75 -18.91
N PHE A 169 -13.01 22.02 -18.66
CA PHE A 169 -14.34 22.53 -18.29
C PHE A 169 -15.32 22.65 -19.47
N GLU A 170 -14.80 22.74 -20.69
CA GLU A 170 -15.60 22.84 -21.92
C GLU A 170 -15.88 21.49 -22.58
N CYS A 171 -15.13 20.45 -22.22
CA CYS A 171 -15.29 19.11 -22.74
C CYS A 171 -16.69 18.54 -22.43
N SER A 172 -17.35 18.00 -23.45
CA SER A 172 -18.69 17.40 -23.30
C SER A 172 -18.69 16.16 -22.41
N GLU A 173 -17.54 15.48 -22.30
CA GLU A 173 -17.39 14.25 -21.52
C GLU A 173 -17.23 14.51 -20.03
N THR A 174 -16.56 15.60 -19.67
CA THR A 174 -16.36 16.05 -18.28
C THR A 174 -17.57 16.84 -17.77
N SER A 175 -18.34 17.48 -18.65
CA SER A 175 -19.51 18.31 -18.31
C SER A 175 -20.53 17.68 -17.35
N PRO A 176 -20.84 16.36 -17.40
CA PRO A 176 -21.73 15.72 -16.42
C PRO A 176 -21.21 15.77 -14.98
N TYR A 177 -19.90 15.94 -14.80
CA TYR A 177 -19.22 15.90 -13.51
C TYR A 177 -18.63 17.26 -13.09
N TRP A 178 -18.19 18.08 -14.05
CA TRP A 178 -17.52 19.38 -13.85
C TRP A 178 -18.10 20.45 -14.78
N ASN A 179 -19.36 20.81 -14.59
CA ASN A 179 -19.99 21.82 -15.43
C ASN A 179 -19.46 23.22 -15.07
N LYS A 180 -18.95 23.99 -16.05
CA LYS A 180 -18.48 25.37 -15.81
C LYS A 180 -19.50 26.30 -15.15
N LYS A 181 -20.81 26.03 -15.31
CA LYS A 181 -21.89 26.77 -14.61
C LYS A 181 -21.89 26.54 -13.09
N GLN A 182 -21.14 25.56 -12.59
CA GLN A 182 -21.00 25.27 -11.16
C GLN A 182 -19.92 26.11 -10.48
N ILE A 183 -19.11 26.87 -11.23
CA ILE A 183 -18.16 27.83 -10.66
C ILE A 183 -18.95 28.99 -10.03
N SER A 184 -19.27 28.83 -8.75
CA SER A 184 -20.00 29.82 -7.95
C SER A 184 -19.12 31.00 -7.50
N PHE A 185 -19.78 32.08 -7.08
CA PHE A 185 -19.11 33.24 -6.46
C PHE A 185 -18.31 32.87 -5.20
N GLU A 186 -18.73 31.84 -4.46
CA GLU A 186 -17.98 31.36 -3.28
C GLU A 186 -16.62 30.76 -3.67
N HIS A 187 -16.51 30.06 -4.80
CA HIS A 187 -15.21 29.59 -5.30
C HIS A 187 -14.29 30.78 -5.61
N MET A 188 -14.80 31.78 -6.33
CA MET A 188 -14.01 32.98 -6.64
C MET A 188 -13.56 33.70 -5.36
N LYS A 189 -14.45 33.83 -4.38
CA LYS A 189 -14.15 34.45 -3.09
C LYS A 189 -13.09 33.67 -2.30
N LYS A 190 -13.18 32.32 -2.25
CA LYS A 190 -12.20 31.44 -1.58
C LYS A 190 -10.78 31.67 -2.11
N HIS A 191 -10.65 31.97 -3.40
CA HIS A 191 -9.38 32.24 -4.07
C HIS A 191 -9.09 33.74 -4.28
N ARG A 192 -9.78 34.63 -3.54
CA ARG A 192 -9.58 36.10 -3.62
C ARG A 192 -9.70 36.66 -5.03
N PHE A 193 -10.55 36.06 -5.86
CA PHE A 193 -10.78 36.37 -7.27
C PHE A 193 -9.56 36.19 -8.19
N ASP A 194 -8.50 35.52 -7.73
CA ASP A 194 -7.40 35.07 -8.57
C ASP A 194 -7.50 33.56 -8.80
N MET A 195 -7.85 33.20 -10.03
CA MET A 195 -8.09 31.81 -10.45
C MET A 195 -6.94 31.24 -11.29
N SER A 196 -5.91 32.03 -11.57
CA SER A 196 -4.91 31.74 -12.61
C SER A 196 -4.27 30.36 -12.44
N ASN A 197 -3.99 29.97 -11.18
CA ASN A 197 -3.38 28.69 -10.82
C ASN A 197 -4.23 27.91 -9.80
N LYS A 198 -5.57 28.05 -9.88
CA LYS A 198 -6.53 27.47 -8.92
C LYS A 198 -7.68 26.70 -9.58
N LEU A 199 -7.64 26.51 -10.90
CA LEU A 199 -8.70 25.82 -11.63
C LEU A 199 -8.78 24.33 -11.30
N GLY A 200 -7.67 23.68 -10.98
CA GLY A 200 -7.64 22.31 -10.45
C GLY A 200 -8.23 22.21 -9.05
N ASP A 201 -7.98 23.18 -8.19
CA ASP A 201 -8.60 23.24 -6.86
C ASP A 201 -10.13 23.37 -6.97
N VAL A 202 -10.59 24.26 -7.86
CA VAL A 202 -12.02 24.46 -8.09
C VAL A 202 -12.67 23.25 -8.77
N ALA A 203 -11.97 22.58 -9.69
CA ALA A 203 -12.47 21.33 -10.27
C ALA A 203 -12.72 20.28 -9.18
N LEU A 204 -11.81 20.13 -8.22
CA LEU A 204 -11.96 19.17 -7.12
C LEU A 204 -12.96 19.61 -6.04
N ASP A 205 -13.20 20.90 -5.87
CA ASP A 205 -14.29 21.41 -5.02
C ASP A 205 -15.67 21.09 -5.63
N ILE A 206 -15.81 21.21 -6.96
CA ILE A 206 -17.05 20.88 -7.67
C ILE A 206 -17.33 19.38 -7.63
N ASN A 207 -16.32 18.57 -7.93
CA ASN A 207 -16.41 17.12 -7.82
C ASN A 207 -15.05 16.57 -7.38
N PRO A 208 -14.98 15.93 -6.20
CA PRO A 208 -13.72 15.50 -5.59
C PRO A 208 -13.08 14.29 -6.28
N CYS A 209 -13.63 13.81 -7.41
CA CYS A 209 -13.23 12.59 -8.10
C CYS A 209 -13.41 11.31 -7.27
N SER A 210 -14.34 11.26 -6.31
CA SER A 210 -14.46 10.10 -5.39
C SER A 210 -15.06 8.82 -5.99
N ASN A 211 -15.37 8.80 -7.29
CA ASN A 211 -15.81 7.60 -7.99
C ASN A 211 -14.95 7.36 -9.23
N LEU A 212 -14.73 6.07 -9.54
CA LEU A 212 -13.82 5.67 -10.59
C LEU A 212 -14.22 6.19 -11.99
N ASN A 213 -15.52 6.35 -12.28
CA ASN A 213 -15.96 6.87 -13.58
C ASN A 213 -15.55 8.34 -13.76
N ALA A 214 -15.74 9.16 -12.73
CA ALA A 214 -15.25 10.54 -12.73
C ALA A 214 -13.73 10.57 -12.91
N MET A 215 -12.97 9.76 -12.18
CA MET A 215 -11.51 9.68 -12.33
C MET A 215 -11.10 9.34 -13.78
N LYS A 216 -11.74 8.34 -14.39
CA LYS A 216 -11.46 7.92 -15.79
C LYS A 216 -11.73 9.04 -16.78
N VAL A 217 -12.85 9.74 -16.63
CA VAL A 217 -13.23 10.86 -17.50
C VAL A 217 -12.23 12.01 -17.33
N ALA A 218 -11.87 12.36 -16.09
CA ALA A 218 -10.90 13.41 -15.83
C ALA A 218 -9.52 13.08 -16.44
N TYR A 219 -9.03 11.87 -16.21
CA TYR A 219 -7.75 11.41 -16.77
C TYR A 219 -7.77 11.38 -18.30
N SER A 220 -8.85 10.88 -18.89
CA SER A 220 -9.03 10.86 -20.35
C SER A 220 -9.01 12.27 -20.95
N SER A 221 -9.54 13.26 -20.24
CA SER A 221 -9.53 14.66 -20.68
C SER A 221 -8.17 15.33 -20.52
N ILE A 222 -7.43 15.01 -19.45
CA ILE A 222 -6.16 15.67 -19.11
C ILE A 222 -4.98 15.08 -19.87
N PHE A 223 -4.89 13.75 -19.88
CA PHE A 223 -3.77 13.02 -20.47
C PHE A 223 -4.09 12.51 -21.87
N GLY A 224 -5.36 12.21 -22.14
CA GLY A 224 -5.81 11.58 -23.38
C GLY A 224 -6.22 10.12 -23.16
N ARG A 225 -7.17 9.64 -23.97
CA ARG A 225 -7.72 8.27 -23.88
C ARG A 225 -6.72 7.16 -24.20
N ASN A 226 -5.75 7.45 -25.05
CA ASN A 226 -4.78 6.46 -25.55
C ASN A 226 -3.53 6.35 -24.67
N GLU A 227 -3.41 7.20 -23.63
CA GLU A 227 -2.30 7.12 -22.68
C GLU A 227 -2.41 5.86 -21.83
N LYS A 228 -1.26 5.29 -21.47
CA LYS A 228 -1.19 4.05 -20.72
C LYS A 228 -1.75 4.23 -19.31
N SER A 229 -1.58 5.39 -18.68
CA SER A 229 -2.15 5.67 -17.36
C SER A 229 -3.68 5.66 -17.39
N THR A 230 -4.29 6.27 -18.41
CA THR A 230 -5.75 6.25 -18.64
C THR A 230 -6.26 4.82 -18.88
N GLN A 231 -5.53 4.01 -19.65
CA GLN A 231 -5.85 2.61 -19.89
C GLN A 231 -5.70 1.77 -18.61
N ALA A 232 -4.64 1.99 -17.82
CA ALA A 232 -4.39 1.30 -16.56
C ALA A 232 -5.48 1.61 -15.52
N LEU A 233 -5.92 2.87 -15.42
CA LEU A 233 -7.07 3.27 -14.60
C LEU A 233 -8.38 2.62 -15.08
N SER A 234 -8.46 2.31 -16.37
CA SER A 234 -9.59 1.62 -17.00
C SER A 234 -9.55 0.10 -16.89
N SER A 235 -8.49 -0.48 -16.33
CA SER A 235 -8.32 -1.91 -16.19
C SER A 235 -9.37 -2.58 -15.29
N ALA A 236 -9.61 -3.87 -15.55
CA ALA A 236 -10.46 -4.70 -14.68
C ALA A 236 -9.92 -4.78 -13.24
N GLY A 237 -8.59 -4.78 -13.07
CA GLY A 237 -7.94 -4.80 -11.76
C GLY A 237 -8.25 -3.55 -10.93
N MET A 238 -8.15 -2.36 -11.55
CA MET A 238 -8.54 -1.11 -10.87
C MET A 238 -10.04 -1.04 -10.56
N TYR A 239 -10.87 -1.57 -11.46
CA TYR A 239 -12.31 -1.68 -11.20
C TYR A 239 -12.61 -2.61 -10.02
N GLN A 240 -11.94 -3.76 -9.93
CA GLN A 240 -12.08 -4.70 -8.81
C GLN A 240 -11.66 -4.04 -7.48
N LEU A 241 -10.51 -3.36 -7.46
CA LEU A 241 -10.04 -2.61 -6.29
C LEU A 241 -11.07 -1.56 -5.84
N TYR A 242 -11.62 -0.77 -6.78
CA TYR A 242 -12.66 0.23 -6.49
C TYR A 242 -13.92 -0.40 -5.89
N LYS A 243 -14.42 -1.51 -6.46
CA LYS A 243 -15.60 -2.21 -5.94
C LYS A 243 -15.36 -2.80 -4.56
N LEU A 244 -14.19 -3.41 -4.37
CA LEU A 244 -13.80 -4.01 -3.10
C LEU A 244 -13.71 -2.93 -2.00
N ARG A 245 -13.05 -1.80 -2.28
CA ARG A 245 -13.04 -0.66 -1.35
C ARG A 245 -14.45 -0.18 -1.02
N ASN A 246 -15.33 -0.05 -2.01
CA ASN A 246 -16.69 0.46 -1.77
C ASN A 246 -17.51 -0.46 -0.86
N VAL A 247 -17.50 -1.77 -1.10
CA VAL A 247 -18.23 -2.71 -0.24
C VAL A 247 -17.64 -2.75 1.18
N ILE A 248 -16.31 -2.66 1.30
CA ILE A 248 -15.63 -2.59 2.61
C ILE A 248 -16.01 -1.31 3.36
N ALA A 249 -15.88 -0.14 2.73
CA ALA A 249 -16.09 1.15 3.37
C ALA A 249 -17.56 1.43 3.71
N HIS A 250 -18.50 1.07 2.84
CA HIS A 250 -19.91 1.45 3.01
C HIS A 250 -20.77 0.35 3.64
N ARG A 251 -20.34 -0.92 3.58
CA ARG A 251 -21.11 -2.06 4.07
C ARG A 251 -20.31 -2.97 5.01
N ASN A 252 -19.17 -2.50 5.51
CA ASN A 252 -18.27 -3.30 6.35
C ASN A 252 -17.88 -4.64 5.69
N GLY A 253 -17.79 -4.63 4.36
CA GLY A 253 -17.46 -5.79 3.53
C GLY A 253 -18.61 -6.79 3.34
N ILE A 254 -19.85 -6.45 3.71
CA ILE A 254 -21.01 -7.33 3.48
C ILE A 254 -21.39 -7.30 1.99
N VAL A 255 -21.36 -8.48 1.36
CA VAL A 255 -21.70 -8.70 -0.05
C VAL A 255 -23.17 -8.38 -0.29
N ASP A 256 -23.42 -7.56 -1.30
CA ASP A 256 -24.75 -7.21 -1.78
C ASP A 256 -24.96 -7.65 -3.23
N GLU A 257 -26.20 -7.58 -3.70
CA GLU A 257 -26.57 -7.94 -5.08
C GLU A 257 -25.74 -7.16 -6.10
N LYS A 258 -25.49 -5.87 -5.84
CA LYS A 258 -24.75 -5.00 -6.75
C LYS A 258 -23.29 -5.46 -6.87
N PHE A 259 -22.58 -5.61 -5.76
CA PHE A 259 -21.19 -6.06 -5.72
C PHE A 259 -21.05 -7.46 -6.34
N LYS A 260 -21.95 -8.40 -6.02
CA LYS A 260 -21.94 -9.75 -6.60
C LYS A 260 -22.22 -9.75 -8.10
N SER A 261 -23.10 -8.87 -8.59
CA SER A 261 -23.38 -8.74 -10.03
C SER A 261 -22.26 -8.07 -10.83
N GLU A 262 -21.47 -7.22 -10.18
CA GLU A 262 -20.43 -6.41 -10.83
C GLU A 262 -19.02 -7.01 -10.68
N THR A 263 -18.85 -8.07 -9.88
CA THR A 263 -17.55 -8.70 -9.59
C THR A 263 -17.64 -10.22 -9.65
N SER A 264 -16.48 -10.88 -9.76
CA SER A 264 -16.39 -12.36 -9.74
C SER A 264 -16.26 -12.91 -8.30
N CYS A 265 -16.89 -12.24 -7.32
CA CYS A 265 -16.88 -12.65 -5.92
C CYS A 265 -17.62 -13.99 -5.72
N ASN A 266 -17.02 -14.89 -4.95
CA ASN A 266 -17.56 -16.23 -4.74
C ASN A 266 -18.50 -16.31 -3.52
N GLU A 267 -18.40 -15.35 -2.62
CA GLU A 267 -19.20 -15.28 -1.39
C GLU A 267 -20.69 -15.03 -1.68
N GLU A 268 -21.56 -15.49 -0.77
CA GLU A 268 -23.00 -15.29 -0.91
C GLU A 268 -23.45 -13.90 -0.46
N ILE A 269 -24.61 -13.47 -0.94
CA ILE A 269 -25.20 -12.19 -0.50
C ILE A 269 -25.46 -12.28 1.01
N GLY A 270 -25.00 -11.28 1.75
CA GLY A 270 -25.05 -11.25 3.22
C GLY A 270 -23.77 -11.75 3.90
N ASP A 271 -22.91 -12.48 3.19
CA ASP A 271 -21.60 -12.87 3.71
C ASP A 271 -20.65 -11.67 3.73
N ARG A 272 -19.59 -11.77 4.54
CA ARG A 272 -18.51 -10.79 4.53
C ARG A 272 -17.42 -11.25 3.55
N VAL A 273 -16.96 -10.34 2.70
CA VAL A 273 -15.85 -10.59 1.77
C VAL A 273 -14.60 -11.01 2.53
N HIS A 274 -13.99 -12.11 2.10
CA HIS A 274 -12.69 -12.57 2.57
C HIS A 274 -11.61 -12.08 1.62
N VAL A 275 -10.76 -11.18 2.12
CA VAL A 275 -9.57 -10.73 1.39
C VAL A 275 -8.42 -11.61 1.85
N PHE A 276 -7.86 -12.39 0.94
CA PHE A 276 -6.66 -13.19 1.18
C PHE A 276 -5.39 -12.39 0.85
N PRO A 277 -4.21 -12.83 1.32
CA PRO A 277 -2.95 -12.15 1.00
C PRO A 277 -2.68 -11.99 -0.50
N ASN A 278 -3.14 -12.94 -1.33
CA ASN A 278 -3.02 -12.83 -2.79
C ASN A 278 -3.93 -11.75 -3.37
N ASP A 279 -5.18 -11.64 -2.92
CA ASP A 279 -6.10 -10.60 -3.40
C ASP A 279 -5.59 -9.20 -3.00
N PHE A 280 -5.05 -9.08 -1.79
CA PHE A 280 -4.34 -7.88 -1.37
C PHE A 280 -3.15 -7.58 -2.27
N SER A 281 -2.30 -8.57 -2.55
CA SER A 281 -1.12 -8.43 -3.42
C SER A 281 -1.53 -7.96 -4.82
N GLU A 282 -2.56 -8.56 -5.40
CA GLU A 282 -3.09 -8.16 -6.71
C GLU A 282 -3.57 -6.71 -6.69
N CYS A 283 -4.40 -6.32 -5.71
CA CYS A 283 -4.87 -4.94 -5.56
C CYS A 283 -3.72 -3.93 -5.39
N PHE A 284 -2.75 -4.27 -4.55
CA PHE A 284 -1.55 -3.47 -4.30
C PHE A 284 -0.76 -3.27 -5.60
N LEU A 285 -0.53 -4.34 -6.35
CA LEU A 285 0.22 -4.30 -7.60
C LEU A 285 -0.53 -3.53 -8.69
N GLN A 286 -1.86 -3.62 -8.78
CA GLN A 286 -2.64 -2.81 -9.72
C GLN A 286 -2.47 -1.30 -9.47
N SER A 287 -2.58 -0.90 -8.20
CA SER A 287 -2.35 0.47 -7.77
C SER A 287 -0.91 0.94 -8.06
N LYS A 288 0.09 0.13 -7.70
CA LYS A 288 1.51 0.39 -7.96
C LYS A 288 1.81 0.52 -9.46
N THR A 289 1.35 -0.42 -10.28
CA THR A 289 1.56 -0.38 -11.73
C THR A 289 0.93 0.86 -12.35
N PHE A 290 -0.27 1.26 -11.91
CA PHE A 290 -0.87 2.52 -12.35
C PHE A 290 0.04 3.72 -12.01
N ALA A 291 0.54 3.80 -10.77
CA ALA A 291 1.43 4.88 -10.34
C ALA A 291 2.77 4.88 -11.10
N GLU A 292 3.37 3.71 -11.35
CA GLU A 292 4.61 3.58 -12.15
C GLU A 292 4.41 4.11 -13.58
N ILE A 293 3.31 3.72 -14.22
CA ILE A 293 2.98 4.17 -15.58
C ILE A 293 2.78 5.68 -15.59
N LEU A 294 2.03 6.22 -14.63
CA LEU A 294 1.76 7.64 -14.52
C LEU A 294 3.05 8.45 -14.30
N LEU A 295 3.93 7.97 -13.43
CA LEU A 295 5.23 8.60 -13.18
C LEU A 295 6.07 8.67 -14.46
N GLN A 296 6.14 7.57 -15.22
CA GLN A 296 6.87 7.53 -16.48
C GLN A 296 6.30 8.51 -17.52
N GLU A 297 4.98 8.59 -17.64
CA GLU A 297 4.32 9.51 -18.58
C GLU A 297 4.60 10.97 -18.25
N ILE A 298 4.50 11.34 -16.97
CA ILE A 298 4.77 12.71 -16.50
C ILE A 298 6.24 13.06 -16.72
N SER A 299 7.16 12.19 -16.31
CA SER A 299 8.60 12.41 -16.48
C SER A 299 9.01 12.53 -17.95
N ASN A 300 8.41 11.75 -18.86
CA ASN A 300 8.68 11.85 -20.29
C ASN A 300 8.13 13.16 -20.89
N LYS A 301 6.95 13.62 -20.44
CA LYS A 301 6.37 14.89 -20.91
C LYS A 301 7.21 16.09 -20.45
N CYS A 302 7.72 16.09 -19.22
CA CYS A 302 8.63 17.13 -18.72
C CYS A 302 9.92 17.24 -19.55
N ARG A 303 10.46 16.12 -20.03
CA ARG A 303 11.69 16.12 -20.86
C ARG A 303 11.49 16.70 -22.25
N HIS A 304 10.27 16.66 -22.79
CA HIS A 304 9.97 17.15 -24.13
C HIS A 304 9.51 18.61 -24.16
N SER A 305 9.17 19.20 -23.01
CA SER A 305 8.82 20.63 -22.90
C SER A 305 10.03 21.55 -22.75
N ASP A 306 11.21 21.02 -22.39
CA ASP A 306 12.46 21.78 -22.20
C ASP A 306 13.37 21.80 -23.44
N SER A 307 12.91 21.26 -24.57
CA SER A 307 13.62 21.15 -25.86
C SER A 307 12.85 21.83 -26.99
#